data_AF-A0A391NYP0-F1
#
_entry.id   AF-A0A391NYP0-F1
#
_cell.length_a   1.000
_cell.length_b   1.000
_cell.length_c   1.000
_cell.angle_alpha   90.00
_cell.angle_beta   90.00
_cell.angle_gamma   90.00
#
_symmetry.space_group_name_H-M   'P 1'
#
loop_
_entity.id
_entity.type
_entity.pdbx_description
1 polymer ?
#
loop_
_entity_poly.entity_id
_entity_poly.type
_entity_poly.pdbx_seq_one_letter_code
_entity_poly.pdbx_strand_id
1 'polypeptide(L)'
;MKRKLNYFSIDGAVGGNQEWFRNVVMYMGGCAAATACDSCIYLAKYKGLEQLYPGNVEEMTKEDYISFSMKMKPYLRPRIQGVKKLSMFLEGFDRYLEDCKVETIETGGFSGNHTWREAAVFIREQINQGMPVPYLMLRHWNQDYKDFIWHWFLCYGYEEGIGGDPLDGFKIQVATYGEETEFLLKDLWETGQEEKGGLIRLTDLRESDKMEGRAYSERSEKQESENTQK
;
A
#
# COMPACT_ATOMS: atom_id res chain seq x y z
N MET A 1 -2.28 17.22 10.82
CA MET A 1 -0.96 16.98 10.17
C MET A 1 -1.18 16.45 8.76
N LYS A 2 -0.29 16.74 7.80
CA LYS A 2 -0.31 16.13 6.45
C LYS A 2 1.01 15.42 6.19
N ARG A 3 0.96 14.19 5.70
CA ARG A 3 2.15 13.44 5.30
C ARG A 3 1.88 12.64 4.04
N LYS A 4 2.80 12.78 3.08
CA LYS A 4 2.76 12.08 1.80
C LYS A 4 4.13 11.51 1.52
N LEU A 5 4.17 10.26 1.08
CA LEU A 5 5.41 9.61 0.65
C LEU A 5 5.87 10.23 -0.66
N ASN A 6 7.18 10.26 -0.89
CA ASN A 6 7.69 10.47 -2.24
C ASN A 6 7.15 9.32 -3.10
N TYR A 7 6.49 9.66 -4.20
CA TYR A 7 5.90 8.68 -5.10
C TYR A 7 6.52 8.81 -6.49
N PHE A 8 6.29 7.83 -7.36
CA PHE A 8 6.89 7.79 -8.69
C PHE A 8 5.84 8.11 -9.76
N SER A 9 6.34 8.51 -10.93
CA SER A 9 5.54 8.75 -12.11
C SER A 9 6.01 7.88 -13.27
N ILE A 10 5.09 7.52 -14.17
CA ILE A 10 5.36 6.75 -15.39
C ILE A 10 4.79 7.54 -16.56
N ASP A 11 5.65 8.07 -17.43
CA ASP A 11 5.25 8.91 -18.58
C ASP A 11 4.23 10.01 -18.23
N GLY A 12 4.41 10.65 -17.06
CA GLY A 12 3.56 11.74 -16.56
C GLY A 12 2.34 11.29 -15.73
N ALA A 13 2.03 9.99 -15.68
CA ALA A 13 0.99 9.45 -14.80
C ALA A 13 1.53 9.17 -13.38
N VAL A 14 0.66 9.27 -12.37
CA VAL A 14 0.96 8.96 -10.97
C VAL A 14 0.76 7.46 -10.72
N GLY A 15 1.84 6.72 -10.56
CA GLY A 15 1.78 5.25 -10.48
C GLY A 15 1.35 4.58 -11.79
N GLY A 16 0.87 3.34 -11.67
CA GLY A 16 0.38 2.57 -12.80
C GLY A 16 -1.09 2.80 -13.14
N ASN A 17 -1.47 2.45 -14.37
CA ASN A 17 -2.87 2.38 -14.79
C ASN A 17 -3.17 1.02 -15.44
N GLN A 18 -4.18 0.31 -14.93
CA GLN A 18 -4.58 -1.00 -15.45
C GLN A 18 -5.08 -0.94 -16.91
N GLU A 19 -5.60 0.21 -17.35
CA GLU A 19 -6.12 0.40 -18.71
C GLU A 19 -5.00 0.41 -19.76
N TRP A 20 -3.74 0.47 -19.33
CA TRP A 20 -2.59 0.29 -20.20
C TRP A 20 -2.39 -1.17 -20.63
N PHE A 21 -2.98 -2.12 -19.92
CA PHE A 21 -2.72 -3.53 -20.15
C PHE A 21 -3.38 -4.02 -21.44
N ARG A 22 -2.57 -4.62 -22.33
CA ARG A 22 -3.05 -5.20 -23.60
C ARG A 22 -3.76 -6.54 -23.41
N ASN A 23 -3.50 -7.24 -22.31
CA ASN A 23 -4.15 -8.51 -22.00
C ASN A 23 -5.54 -8.28 -21.40
N VAL A 24 -6.60 -8.81 -22.01
CA VAL A 24 -8.00 -8.57 -21.60
C VAL A 24 -8.26 -8.83 -20.11
N VAL A 25 -7.72 -9.91 -19.54
CA VAL A 25 -7.91 -10.22 -18.11
C VAL A 25 -7.22 -9.19 -17.22
N MET A 26 -6.03 -8.73 -17.62
CA MET A 26 -5.31 -7.67 -16.90
C MET A 26 -6.03 -6.33 -17.05
N TYR A 27 -6.49 -5.98 -18.25
CA TYR A 27 -7.24 -4.76 -18.49
C TYR A 27 -8.49 -4.66 -17.60
N MET A 28 -9.25 -5.75 -17.49
CA MET A 28 -10.50 -5.78 -16.74
C MET A 28 -10.33 -5.97 -15.23
N GLY A 29 -9.37 -6.81 -14.79
CA GLY A 29 -9.24 -7.20 -13.39
C GLY A 29 -7.80 -7.24 -12.88
N GLY A 30 -6.89 -6.52 -13.54
CA GLY A 30 -5.48 -6.44 -13.19
C GLY A 30 -5.14 -5.42 -12.11
N CYS A 31 -6.11 -4.72 -11.51
CA CYS A 31 -5.89 -3.73 -10.45
C CYS A 31 -4.99 -4.24 -9.32
N ALA A 32 -5.17 -5.49 -8.88
CA ALA A 32 -4.33 -6.12 -7.87
C ALA A 32 -2.87 -6.30 -8.34
N ALA A 33 -2.68 -6.72 -9.59
CA ALA A 33 -1.35 -6.85 -10.16
C ALA A 33 -0.67 -5.48 -10.35
N ALA A 34 -1.44 -4.46 -10.76
CA ALA A 34 -0.96 -3.08 -10.84
C ALA A 34 -0.53 -2.57 -9.45
N THR A 35 -1.37 -2.75 -8.43
CA THR A 35 -1.06 -2.33 -7.05
C THR A 35 0.17 -3.06 -6.48
N ALA A 36 0.34 -4.35 -6.79
CA ALA A 36 1.53 -5.11 -6.44
C ALA A 36 2.78 -4.58 -7.17
N CYS A 37 2.67 -4.25 -8.46
CA CYS A 37 3.76 -3.64 -9.22
C CYS A 37 4.15 -2.27 -8.65
N ASP A 38 3.16 -1.43 -8.35
CA ASP A 38 3.38 -0.12 -7.74
C ASP A 38 4.08 -0.23 -6.38
N SER A 39 3.69 -1.22 -5.57
CA SER A 39 4.36 -1.54 -4.31
C SER A 39 5.81 -1.95 -4.53
N CYS A 40 6.09 -2.86 -5.47
CA CYS A 40 7.45 -3.28 -5.81
C CYS A 40 8.33 -2.14 -6.30
N ILE A 41 7.81 -1.29 -7.18
CA ILE A 41 8.52 -0.14 -7.72
C ILE A 41 8.83 0.86 -6.61
N TYR A 42 7.86 1.15 -5.73
CA TYR A 42 8.09 2.01 -4.58
C TYR A 42 9.22 1.47 -3.68
N LEU A 43 9.17 0.17 -3.35
CA LEU A 43 10.16 -0.49 -2.51
C LEU A 43 11.55 -0.51 -3.19
N ALA A 44 11.60 -0.75 -4.49
CA ALA A 44 12.83 -0.68 -5.27
C ALA A 44 13.43 0.72 -5.22
N LYS A 45 12.64 1.75 -5.57
CA LYS A 45 13.10 3.13 -5.70
C LYS A 45 13.46 3.78 -4.36
N TYR A 46 12.67 3.54 -3.31
CA TYR A 46 12.77 4.31 -2.07
C TYR A 46 13.21 3.51 -0.85
N LYS A 47 13.29 2.17 -0.95
CA LYS A 47 13.72 1.29 0.14
C LYS A 47 14.93 0.42 -0.20
N GLY A 48 15.57 0.67 -1.35
CA GLY A 48 16.77 -0.04 -1.79
C GLY A 48 16.55 -1.54 -2.02
N LEU A 49 15.34 -1.91 -2.43
CA LEU A 49 14.96 -3.29 -2.79
C LEU A 49 14.88 -3.43 -4.32
N GLU A 50 15.94 -3.01 -5.00
CA GLU A 50 16.01 -2.91 -6.47
C GLU A 50 15.61 -4.22 -7.18
N GLN A 51 15.88 -5.37 -6.57
CA GLN A 51 15.52 -6.69 -7.10
C GLN A 51 14.00 -6.93 -7.27
N LEU A 52 13.15 -6.11 -6.65
CA LEU A 52 11.70 -6.18 -6.81
C LEU A 52 11.21 -5.58 -8.14
N TYR A 53 12.05 -4.81 -8.82
CA TYR A 53 11.71 -4.25 -10.12
C TYR A 53 12.82 -4.58 -11.14
N PRO A 54 12.51 -5.31 -12.22
CA PRO A 54 13.54 -5.74 -13.18
C PRO A 54 14.03 -4.63 -14.13
N GLY A 55 13.43 -3.44 -14.10
CA GLY A 55 13.78 -2.31 -14.96
C GLY A 55 14.55 -1.21 -14.23
N ASN A 56 14.71 -0.06 -14.88
CA ASN A 56 15.32 1.13 -14.27
C ASN A 56 14.25 1.98 -13.57
N VAL A 57 14.33 2.13 -12.25
CA VAL A 57 13.39 2.94 -11.45
C VAL A 57 13.49 4.45 -11.71
N GLU A 58 14.56 4.92 -12.35
CA GLU A 58 14.75 6.34 -12.70
C GLU A 58 14.21 6.70 -14.09
N GLU A 59 14.12 5.73 -15.00
CA GLU A 59 13.73 5.93 -16.41
C GLU A 59 12.63 4.95 -16.81
N MET A 60 11.52 4.97 -16.07
CA MET A 60 10.44 4.01 -16.28
C MET A 60 9.45 4.47 -17.34
N THR A 61 9.26 3.64 -18.36
CA THR A 61 8.27 3.86 -19.39
C THR A 61 6.99 3.05 -19.13
N LYS A 62 5.91 3.44 -19.80
CA LYS A 62 4.67 2.66 -19.84
C LYS A 62 4.88 1.23 -20.35
N GLU A 63 5.77 1.02 -21.32
CA GLU A 63 6.05 -0.33 -21.86
C GLU A 63 6.77 -1.22 -20.84
N ASP A 64 7.69 -0.65 -20.05
CA ASP A 64 8.35 -1.37 -18.97
C ASP A 64 7.33 -1.79 -17.90
N TYR A 65 6.41 -0.88 -17.56
CA TYR A 65 5.35 -1.16 -16.60
C TYR A 65 4.39 -2.26 -17.06
N ILE A 66 3.96 -2.23 -18.33
CA ILE A 66 3.12 -3.28 -18.93
C ILE A 66 3.86 -4.63 -18.89
N SER A 67 5.14 -4.63 -19.23
CA SER A 67 5.97 -5.84 -19.23
C SER A 67 6.14 -6.41 -17.83
N PHE A 68 6.38 -5.55 -16.83
CA PHE A 68 6.47 -5.96 -15.43
C PHE A 68 5.15 -6.50 -14.90
N SER A 69 4.03 -5.85 -15.23
CA SER A 69 2.69 -6.30 -14.83
C SER A 69 2.35 -7.69 -15.36
N MET A 70 2.85 -8.04 -16.54
CA MET A 70 2.72 -9.39 -17.09
C MET A 70 3.56 -10.44 -16.34
N LYS A 71 4.72 -10.07 -15.77
CA LYS A 71 5.49 -10.93 -14.85
C LYS A 71 4.75 -11.14 -13.53
N MET A 72 4.02 -10.12 -13.05
CA MET A 72 3.23 -10.18 -11.81
C MET A 72 1.95 -11.02 -11.95
N LYS A 73 1.36 -11.06 -13.15
CA LYS A 73 0.12 -11.79 -13.45
C LYS A 73 0.05 -13.24 -12.91
N PRO A 74 1.02 -14.14 -13.11
CA PRO A 74 0.95 -15.54 -12.63
C PRO A 74 0.95 -15.68 -11.09
N TYR A 75 1.40 -14.66 -10.37
CA TYR A 75 1.41 -14.64 -8.91
C TYR A 75 0.01 -14.31 -8.37
N LEU A 76 -0.56 -13.19 -8.82
CA LEU A 76 -1.84 -12.68 -8.33
C LEU A 76 -3.04 -13.39 -8.97
N ARG A 77 -2.84 -14.00 -10.15
CA ARG A 77 -3.84 -14.75 -10.92
C ARG A 77 -5.18 -13.98 -11.04
N PRO A 78 -5.16 -12.74 -11.57
CA PRO A 78 -6.35 -11.95 -11.73
C PRO A 78 -7.36 -12.66 -12.63
N ARG A 79 -8.64 -12.41 -12.36
CA ARG A 79 -9.79 -12.85 -13.16
C ARG A 79 -10.47 -11.60 -13.72
N ILE A 80 -11.45 -11.77 -14.60
CA ILE A 80 -12.23 -10.62 -15.13
C ILE A 80 -12.85 -9.79 -14.00
N GLN A 81 -13.20 -10.43 -12.88
CA GLN A 81 -13.74 -9.76 -11.69
C GLN A 81 -12.67 -9.35 -10.65
N GLY A 82 -11.40 -9.35 -11.03
CA GLY A 82 -10.28 -8.99 -10.15
C GLY A 82 -9.85 -10.06 -9.14
N VAL A 83 -9.02 -9.63 -8.18
CA VAL A 83 -8.63 -10.39 -7.00
C VAL A 83 -9.47 -9.91 -5.83
N LYS A 84 -10.26 -10.79 -5.22
CA LYS A 84 -11.37 -10.39 -4.33
C LYS A 84 -11.09 -10.53 -2.83
N LYS A 85 -9.93 -11.08 -2.49
CA LYS A 85 -9.57 -11.42 -1.11
C LYS A 85 -8.17 -10.92 -0.81
N LEU A 86 -7.97 -10.40 0.40
CA LEU A 86 -6.64 -10.05 0.89
C LEU A 86 -5.70 -11.25 0.85
N SER A 87 -6.18 -12.45 1.24
CA SER A 87 -5.35 -13.67 1.23
C SER A 87 -4.80 -14.01 -0.15
N MET A 88 -5.59 -13.82 -1.22
CA MET A 88 -5.12 -14.07 -2.57
C MET A 88 -4.04 -13.08 -3.01
N PHE A 89 -4.12 -11.83 -2.55
CA PHE A 89 -3.08 -10.85 -2.78
C PHE A 89 -1.82 -11.22 -2.01
N LEU A 90 -1.94 -11.49 -0.71
CA LEU A 90 -0.84 -11.88 0.18
C LEU A 90 -0.11 -13.13 -0.36
N GLU A 91 -0.83 -14.23 -0.58
CA GLU A 91 -0.26 -15.49 -1.10
C GLU A 91 0.49 -15.29 -2.44
N GLY A 92 -0.05 -14.45 -3.33
CA GLY A 92 0.59 -14.14 -4.60
C GLY A 92 1.82 -13.27 -4.43
N PHE A 93 1.70 -12.21 -3.62
CA PHE A 93 2.74 -11.22 -3.42
C PHE A 93 3.92 -11.79 -2.61
N ASP A 94 3.67 -12.56 -1.56
CA ASP A 94 4.70 -13.24 -0.77
C ASP A 94 5.53 -14.20 -1.63
N ARG A 95 4.88 -14.96 -2.52
CA ARG A 95 5.58 -15.81 -3.49
C ARG A 95 6.45 -15.00 -4.46
N TYR A 96 6.02 -13.81 -4.84
CA TYR A 96 6.82 -12.93 -5.68
C TYR A 96 8.05 -12.41 -4.92
N LEU A 97 7.87 -11.99 -3.65
CA LEU A 97 8.97 -11.57 -2.78
C LEU A 97 10.00 -12.70 -2.59
N GLU A 98 9.55 -13.94 -2.35
CA GLU A 98 10.40 -15.13 -2.21
C GLU A 98 11.19 -15.45 -3.50
N ASP A 99 10.55 -15.36 -4.66
CA ASP A 99 11.21 -15.56 -5.95
C ASP A 99 12.26 -14.48 -6.22
N CYS A 100 12.00 -13.24 -5.80
CA CYS A 100 12.97 -12.13 -5.82
C CYS A 100 14.03 -12.19 -4.71
N LYS A 101 13.98 -13.21 -3.82
CA LYS A 101 14.90 -13.36 -2.68
C LYS A 101 14.86 -12.17 -1.72
N VAL A 102 13.66 -11.64 -1.48
CA VAL A 102 13.39 -10.59 -0.50
C VAL A 102 12.75 -11.19 0.74
N GLU A 103 13.54 -11.32 1.81
CA GLU A 103 13.10 -11.81 3.12
C GLU A 103 12.90 -10.68 4.13
N THR A 104 13.25 -9.44 3.75
CA THR A 104 13.20 -8.26 4.63
C THR A 104 11.87 -7.53 4.61
N ILE A 105 10.90 -8.02 3.82
CA ILE A 105 9.54 -7.48 3.77
C ILE A 105 8.59 -8.56 4.28
N GLU A 106 7.87 -8.24 5.35
CA GLU A 106 6.74 -9.03 5.82
C GLU A 106 5.43 -8.39 5.36
N THR A 107 4.46 -9.22 4.97
CA THR A 107 3.12 -8.75 4.56
C THR A 107 2.06 -9.23 5.53
N GLY A 108 0.98 -8.45 5.69
CA GLY A 108 -0.11 -8.81 6.59
C GLY A 108 -1.44 -8.22 6.13
N GLY A 109 -2.55 -8.92 6.41
CA GLY A 109 -3.89 -8.43 6.08
C GLY A 109 -4.49 -7.60 7.22
N PHE A 110 -5.16 -6.50 6.88
CA PHE A 110 -6.00 -5.74 7.78
C PHE A 110 -7.44 -5.73 7.25
N SER A 111 -8.33 -6.44 7.93
CA SER A 111 -9.69 -6.68 7.45
C SER A 111 -10.56 -5.43 7.42
N GLY A 112 -11.42 -5.29 6.41
CA GLY A 112 -12.47 -4.26 6.35
C GLY A 112 -13.49 -4.32 7.50
N ASN A 113 -13.46 -5.37 8.34
CA ASN A 113 -14.32 -5.49 9.51
C ASN A 113 -13.88 -4.64 10.71
N HIS A 114 -12.66 -4.10 10.69
CA HIS A 114 -12.23 -3.09 11.65
C HIS A 114 -12.99 -1.78 11.47
N THR A 115 -12.96 -0.95 12.49
CA THR A 115 -13.52 0.41 12.44
C THR A 115 -12.67 1.29 11.54
N TRP A 116 -13.28 2.34 10.99
CA TRP A 116 -12.55 3.32 10.19
C TRP A 116 -11.46 4.04 10.99
N ARG A 117 -11.63 4.19 12.32
CA ARG A 117 -10.62 4.78 13.21
C ARG A 117 -9.39 3.89 13.34
N GLU A 118 -9.57 2.58 13.50
CA GLU A 118 -8.46 1.63 13.47
C GLU A 118 -7.75 1.64 12.11
N ALA A 119 -8.50 1.73 11.01
CA ALA A 119 -7.93 1.87 9.67
C ALA A 119 -7.12 3.19 9.51
N ALA A 120 -7.62 4.29 10.06
CA ALA A 120 -6.93 5.58 10.03
C ALA A 120 -5.60 5.52 10.79
N VAL A 121 -5.60 4.91 11.99
CA VAL A 121 -4.38 4.69 12.79
C VAL A 121 -3.40 3.81 12.02
N PHE A 122 -3.88 2.70 11.45
CA PHE A 122 -3.07 1.79 10.63
C PHE A 122 -2.39 2.52 9.46
N ILE A 123 -3.15 3.30 8.69
CA ILE A 123 -2.62 4.04 7.54
C ILE A 123 -1.61 5.08 8.00
N ARG A 124 -1.93 5.84 9.05
CA ARG A 124 -1.03 6.83 9.62
C ARG A 124 0.31 6.21 10.03
N GLU A 125 0.28 5.06 10.70
CA GLU A 125 1.48 4.34 11.14
C GLU A 125 2.33 3.86 9.96
N GLN A 126 1.72 3.19 8.98
CA GLN A 126 2.41 2.75 7.75
C GLN A 126 3.08 3.91 7.02
N ILE A 127 2.33 4.99 6.75
CA ILE A 127 2.85 6.17 6.06
C ILE A 127 3.94 6.85 6.91
N ASN A 128 3.82 6.83 8.24
CA ASN A 128 4.85 7.38 9.12
C ASN A 128 6.17 6.59 9.10
N GLN A 129 6.09 5.28 8.86
CA GLN A 129 7.24 4.40 8.63
C GLN A 129 7.75 4.45 7.18
N GLY A 130 7.15 5.28 6.34
CA GLY A 130 7.54 5.42 4.95
C GLY A 130 7.07 4.26 4.08
N MET A 131 6.00 3.56 4.45
CA MET A 131 5.46 2.39 3.75
C MET A 131 4.09 2.72 3.15
N PRO A 132 3.87 2.47 1.84
CA PRO A 132 2.56 2.63 1.24
C PRO A 132 1.62 1.50 1.70
N VAL A 133 0.34 1.67 1.42
CA VAL A 133 -0.73 0.77 1.87
C VAL A 133 -1.56 0.34 0.67
N PRO A 134 -1.41 -0.92 0.19
CA PRO A 134 -2.36 -1.50 -0.74
C PRO A 134 -3.75 -1.55 -0.12
N TYR A 135 -4.75 -1.04 -0.85
CA TYR A 135 -6.13 -0.94 -0.42
C TYR A 135 -7.01 -1.76 -1.36
N LEU A 136 -7.91 -2.58 -0.81
CA LEU A 136 -8.98 -3.26 -1.53
C LEU A 136 -10.33 -2.70 -1.13
N MET A 137 -11.09 -2.20 -2.09
CA MET A 137 -12.51 -1.88 -1.94
C MET A 137 -13.36 -2.90 -2.70
N LEU A 138 -14.29 -3.57 -2.02
CA LEU A 138 -15.15 -4.57 -2.66
C LEU A 138 -16.51 -4.02 -3.06
N ARG A 139 -17.26 -3.44 -2.13
CA ARG A 139 -18.59 -2.89 -2.37
C ARG A 139 -18.82 -1.64 -1.57
N HIS A 140 -19.73 -0.80 -2.06
CA HIS A 140 -20.14 0.43 -1.39
C HIS A 140 -21.60 0.78 -1.75
N TRP A 141 -22.40 1.26 -0.78
CA TRP A 141 -23.75 1.76 -1.07
C TRP A 141 -23.76 3.14 -1.73
N ASN A 142 -22.90 4.06 -1.27
CA ASN A 142 -22.72 5.35 -1.94
C ASN A 142 -22.24 5.16 -3.39
N GLN A 143 -23.01 5.69 -4.33
CA GLN A 143 -22.77 5.61 -5.78
C GLN A 143 -21.57 6.43 -6.23
N ASP A 144 -21.12 7.40 -5.42
CA ASP A 144 -19.92 8.19 -5.72
C ASP A 144 -18.67 7.30 -5.81
N TYR A 145 -18.68 6.13 -5.18
CA TYR A 145 -17.56 5.18 -5.21
C TYR A 145 -17.74 4.04 -6.22
N LYS A 146 -18.73 4.10 -7.12
CA LYS A 146 -19.04 3.00 -8.06
C LYS A 146 -17.84 2.55 -8.90
N ASP A 147 -16.96 3.49 -9.27
CA ASP A 147 -15.77 3.23 -10.09
C ASP A 147 -14.61 2.63 -9.27
N PHE A 148 -14.76 2.56 -7.94
CA PHE A 148 -13.80 1.98 -7.00
C PHE A 148 -14.31 0.66 -6.37
N ILE A 149 -15.48 0.17 -6.79
CA ILE A 149 -16.00 -1.14 -6.38
C ILE A 149 -15.18 -2.25 -7.05
N TRP A 150 -14.83 -3.31 -6.29
CA TRP A 150 -13.94 -4.40 -6.72
C TRP A 150 -12.56 -3.92 -7.17
N HIS A 151 -12.03 -2.88 -6.52
CA HIS A 151 -10.83 -2.19 -6.97
C HIS A 151 -9.69 -2.27 -5.97
N TRP A 152 -8.48 -2.37 -6.50
CA TRP A 152 -7.23 -2.27 -5.76
C TRP A 152 -6.50 -1.01 -6.17
N PHE A 153 -5.99 -0.27 -5.18
CA PHE A 153 -5.20 0.93 -5.39
C PHE A 153 -4.18 1.11 -4.26
N LEU A 154 -3.25 2.03 -4.43
CA LEU A 154 -2.19 2.25 -3.44
C LEU A 154 -2.38 3.57 -2.69
N CYS A 155 -2.54 3.50 -1.37
CA CYS A 155 -2.54 4.67 -0.49
C CYS A 155 -1.10 5.02 -0.11
N TYR A 156 -0.72 6.28 -0.28
CA TYR A 156 0.65 6.74 -0.08
C TYR A 156 0.73 8.10 0.63
N GLY A 157 -0.38 8.58 1.19
CA GLY A 157 -0.41 9.75 2.04
C GLY A 157 -1.68 9.83 2.88
N TYR A 158 -1.64 10.70 3.88
CA TYR A 158 -2.81 11.13 4.63
C TYR A 158 -2.77 12.60 5.00
N GLU A 159 -3.95 13.13 5.32
CA GLU A 159 -4.15 14.44 5.94
C GLU A 159 -5.16 14.28 7.08
N GLU A 160 -4.74 14.59 8.31
CA GLU A 160 -5.63 14.64 9.46
C GLU A 160 -6.55 15.87 9.38
N GLY A 161 -7.71 15.77 10.00
CA GLY A 161 -8.65 16.88 10.10
C GLY A 161 -8.09 18.06 10.88
N ILE A 162 -8.72 19.23 10.68
CA ILE A 162 -8.40 20.47 11.40
C ILE A 162 -9.42 20.64 12.53
N GLY A 163 -8.97 20.95 13.74
CA GLY A 163 -9.84 21.19 14.90
C GLY A 163 -9.80 20.05 15.91
N GLY A 164 -10.98 19.50 16.26
CA GLY A 164 -11.23 18.53 17.35
C GLY A 164 -10.44 17.22 17.30
N ASP A 165 -11.10 16.07 17.13
CA ASP A 165 -10.39 14.79 16.93
C ASP A 165 -9.70 14.81 15.55
N PRO A 166 -8.36 14.70 15.45
CA PRO A 166 -7.65 14.71 14.17
C PRO A 166 -8.06 13.57 13.21
N LEU A 167 -8.66 12.50 13.74
CA LEU A 167 -9.20 11.43 12.92
C LEU A 167 -10.54 11.84 12.27
N ASP A 168 -11.28 12.77 12.86
CA ASP A 168 -12.48 13.32 12.24
C ASP A 168 -12.06 14.21 11.06
N GLY A 169 -12.44 13.82 9.84
CA GLY A 169 -11.95 14.48 8.63
C GLY A 169 -10.64 13.89 8.08
N PHE A 170 -10.19 12.74 8.58
CA PHE A 170 -8.99 12.06 8.09
C PHE A 170 -9.13 11.66 6.62
N LYS A 171 -8.29 12.26 5.76
CA LYS A 171 -8.24 11.99 4.33
C LYS A 171 -7.03 11.14 3.97
N ILE A 172 -7.17 10.34 2.93
CA ILE A 172 -6.08 9.57 2.34
C ILE A 172 -5.78 10.07 0.94
N GLN A 173 -4.50 10.07 0.56
CA GLN A 173 -4.07 10.27 -0.83
C GLN A 173 -3.69 8.94 -1.45
N VAL A 174 -4.27 8.64 -2.60
CA VAL A 174 -4.12 7.36 -3.28
C VAL A 174 -3.72 7.53 -4.74
N ALA A 175 -2.99 6.56 -5.26
CA ALA A 175 -2.67 6.44 -6.68
C ALA A 175 -3.57 5.37 -7.30
N THR A 176 -4.33 5.75 -8.32
CA THR A 176 -5.27 4.87 -9.02
C THR A 176 -5.50 5.39 -10.44
N TYR A 177 -5.58 4.48 -11.41
CA TYR A 177 -5.76 4.81 -12.83
C TYR A 177 -4.73 5.82 -13.40
N GLY A 178 -3.51 5.84 -12.84
CA GLY A 178 -2.48 6.79 -13.24
C GLY A 178 -2.69 8.22 -12.72
N GLU A 179 -3.60 8.41 -11.77
CA GLU A 179 -3.92 9.71 -11.19
C GLU A 179 -3.83 9.66 -9.66
N GLU A 180 -3.66 10.84 -9.07
CA GLU A 180 -3.79 11.03 -7.63
C GLU A 180 -5.25 11.36 -7.29
N THR A 181 -5.80 10.65 -6.31
CA THR A 181 -7.14 10.90 -5.80
C THR A 181 -7.10 11.05 -4.28
N GLU A 182 -7.97 11.90 -3.75
CA GLU A 182 -8.14 12.10 -2.31
C GLU A 182 -9.51 11.56 -1.88
N PHE A 183 -9.54 10.84 -0.75
CA PHE A 183 -10.78 10.34 -0.15
C PHE A 183 -10.88 10.70 1.32
N LEU A 184 -12.08 11.04 1.79
CA LEU A 184 -12.39 11.01 3.22
C LEU A 184 -12.49 9.55 3.66
N LEU A 185 -11.58 9.11 4.54
CA LEU A 185 -11.42 7.69 4.85
C LEU A 185 -12.66 7.11 5.51
N LYS A 186 -13.31 7.86 6.40
CA LYS A 186 -14.53 7.42 7.07
C LYS A 186 -15.60 7.02 6.06
N ASP A 187 -15.90 7.91 5.13
CA ASP A 187 -16.94 7.69 4.11
C ASP A 187 -16.56 6.52 3.20
N LEU A 188 -15.29 6.42 2.80
CA LEU A 188 -14.79 5.34 1.96
C LEU A 188 -14.84 3.96 2.65
N TRP A 189 -14.58 3.92 3.97
CA TRP A 189 -14.48 2.69 4.77
C TRP A 189 -15.84 2.20 5.27
N GLU A 190 -16.76 3.10 5.59
CA GLU A 190 -18.11 2.81 6.05
C GLU A 190 -19.04 2.43 4.89
N THR A 191 -18.69 1.34 4.20
CA THR A 191 -19.33 0.97 2.93
C THR A 191 -20.81 0.61 3.01
N GLY A 192 -21.29 0.29 4.23
CA GLY A 192 -22.61 -0.26 4.48
C GLY A 192 -22.80 -1.71 4.00
N GLN A 193 -21.74 -2.38 3.53
CA GLN A 193 -21.83 -3.71 2.94
C GLN A 193 -21.15 -4.76 3.83
N GLU A 194 -21.54 -6.03 3.66
CA GLU A 194 -20.85 -7.17 4.30
C GLU A 194 -19.47 -7.40 3.66
N GLU A 195 -19.39 -7.36 2.33
CA GLU A 195 -18.13 -7.47 1.58
C GLU A 195 -17.47 -6.08 1.45
N LYS A 196 -16.51 -5.78 2.32
CA LYS A 196 -15.87 -4.44 2.40
C LYS A 196 -14.51 -4.37 1.71
N GLY A 197 -13.68 -5.40 1.87
CA GLY A 197 -12.29 -5.43 1.42
C GLY A 197 -11.32 -5.30 2.60
N GLY A 198 -10.33 -4.42 2.50
CA GLY A 198 -9.38 -4.14 3.58
C GLY A 198 -8.05 -3.57 3.07
N LEU A 199 -7.01 -3.65 3.91
CA LEU A 199 -5.68 -3.12 3.63
C LEU A 199 -4.62 -4.22 3.70
N ILE A 200 -3.47 -3.94 3.10
CA ILE A 200 -2.26 -4.76 3.26
C ILE A 200 -1.22 -3.95 4.04
N ARG A 201 -0.67 -4.58 5.08
CA ARG A 201 0.51 -4.15 5.80
C ARG A 201 1.74 -4.59 5.02
N LEU A 202 2.68 -3.67 4.86
CA LEU A 202 4.02 -3.94 4.39
C LEU A 202 4.99 -3.48 5.48
N THR A 203 5.74 -4.41 6.07
CA THR A 203 6.70 -4.15 7.14
C THR A 203 8.11 -4.36 6.62
N ASP A 204 8.97 -3.33 6.73
CA ASP A 204 10.40 -3.46 6.45
C ASP A 204 11.15 -3.86 7.73
N LEU A 205 11.52 -5.14 7.83
CA LEU A 205 12.14 -5.71 9.02
C LEU A 205 13.48 -5.04 9.36
N ARG A 206 14.18 -4.49 8.36
CA ARG A 206 15.46 -3.77 8.56
C ARG A 206 15.29 -2.48 9.34
N GLU A 207 14.12 -1.88 9.31
CA GLU A 207 13.80 -0.65 10.05
C GLU A 207 13.20 -0.95 11.42
N SER A 208 12.44 -2.04 11.55
CA SER A 208 11.94 -2.55 12.83
C SER A 208 13.10 -2.85 13.80
N ASP A 209 14.13 -3.55 13.33
CA ASP A 209 15.31 -3.89 14.14
C ASP A 209 16.08 -2.64 14.61
N LYS A 210 16.13 -1.60 13.78
CA LYS A 210 16.75 -0.31 14.16
C LYS A 210 15.95 0.42 15.23
N MET A 211 14.62 0.36 15.16
CA MET A 211 13.76 0.97 16.18
C MET A 211 13.86 0.23 17.51
N GLU A 212 13.84 -1.11 17.48
CA GLU A 212 14.01 -1.93 18.69
C GLU A 212 15.40 -1.74 19.31
N GLY A 213 16.45 -1.72 18.50
CA GLY A 213 17.82 -1.44 18.95
C GLY A 213 17.96 -0.05 19.59
N ARG A 214 17.35 0.98 19.02
CA ARG A 214 17.32 2.34 19.61
C ARG A 214 16.55 2.36 20.93
N ALA A 215 15.36 1.75 20.96
CA ALA A 215 14.54 1.69 22.17
C ALA A 215 15.24 0.93 23.30
N TYR A 216 16.01 -0.12 22.98
CA TYR A 216 16.85 -0.81 23.94
C TYR A 216 17.99 0.09 24.45
N SER A 217 18.72 0.78 23.56
CA SER A 217 19.81 1.68 23.95
C SER A 217 19.36 2.83 24.87
N GLU A 218 18.21 3.44 24.57
CA GLU A 218 17.66 4.54 25.40
C GLU A 218 17.21 4.06 26.79
N ARG A 219 16.76 2.80 26.91
CA ARG A 219 16.42 2.19 28.20
C ARG A 219 17.66 1.86 29.02
N SER A 220 18.73 1.35 28.39
CA SER A 220 19.99 1.07 29.08
C SER A 220 20.68 2.35 29.57
N GLU A 221 20.70 3.42 28.77
CA GLU A 221 21.29 4.70 29.16
C GLU A 221 20.53 5.36 30.34
N LYS A 222 19.20 5.29 30.34
CA LYS A 222 18.39 5.74 31.49
C LYS A 222 18.71 4.95 32.76
N GLN A 223 18.83 3.63 32.65
CA GLN A 223 19.12 2.76 33.81
C GLN A 223 20.54 2.97 34.37
N GLU A 224 21.54 3.24 33.52
CA GLU A 224 22.90 3.60 33.96
C GLU A 224 22.95 4.99 34.62
N SER A 225 22.20 5.96 34.10
CA SER A 225 22.11 7.30 34.68
C SER A 225 21.47 7.31 36.07
N GLU A 226 20.46 6.47 36.31
CA GLU A 226 19.79 6.32 37.61
C GLU A 226 20.65 5.59 38.65
N ASN A 227 21.51 4.66 38.21
CA ASN A 227 22.45 3.96 39.09
C ASN A 227 23.69 4.77 39.46
N THR A 228 24.06 5.77 38.66
CA THR A 228 25.22 6.65 38.94
C THR A 228 24.88 7.82 39.87
N GLN A 229 23.58 8.05 40.13
CA GLN A 229 23.08 9.09 41.04
C GLN A 229 22.73 8.58 42.46
N LYS A 230 23.08 7.33 42.79
CA LYS A 230 22.99 6.76 44.15
C LYS A 230 24.37 6.51 44.73
#